data_AF-A0A235HTB2-F1
#
_entry.id   AF-A0A235HTB2-F1
#
_cell.length_a   1.000
_cell.length_b   1.000
_cell.length_c   1.000
_cell.angle_alpha   90.00
_cell.angle_beta   90.00
_cell.angle_gamma   90.00
#
_symmetry.space_group_name_H-M   'P 1'
#
loop_
_entity.id
_entity.type
_entity.pdbx_description
1 polymer ?
#
loop_
_entity_poly.entity_id
_entity_poly.type
_entity_poly.pdbx_seq_one_letter_code
_entity_poly.pdbx_strand_id
1 'polypeptide(L)'
;MTVNDATKKLVRQRAKFLCEYCHSSEEASAALFSIDHIIPQSLKGSDDPDNLALACQRCNGYRYNFTTGIDPDTGQMLPLFNPRQQKWSDHFIWSGDGLKIIGISSVGRATSNRLDLNDERHNEGSIVKARRLWLKGGWHPPDEDPRQVKEF
;
A
#
# COMPACT_ATOMS: atom_id res chain seq x y z
N MET A 1 9.33 -22.19 -3.97
CA MET A 1 9.70 -22.26 -2.54
C MET A 1 8.89 -21.20 -1.81
N THR A 2 8.43 -21.49 -0.61
CA THR A 2 7.65 -20.57 0.21
C THR A 2 8.60 -19.77 1.11
N VAL A 3 8.36 -18.47 1.25
CA VAL A 3 9.12 -17.60 2.17
C VAL A 3 9.08 -18.22 3.57
N ASN A 4 10.24 -18.33 4.24
CA ASN A 4 10.32 -18.95 5.56
C ASN A 4 9.71 -18.06 6.65
N ASP A 5 9.36 -18.64 7.80
CA ASP A 5 8.61 -17.92 8.84
C ASP A 5 9.43 -16.84 9.56
N ALA A 6 10.75 -17.00 9.67
CA ALA A 6 11.62 -15.97 10.22
C ALA A 6 11.61 -14.71 9.35
N THR A 7 11.72 -14.88 8.03
CA THR A 7 11.62 -13.79 7.05
C THR A 7 10.23 -13.17 7.07
N LYS A 8 9.16 -13.97 7.13
CA LYS A 8 7.79 -13.44 7.25
C LYS A 8 7.64 -12.55 8.50
N LYS A 9 8.18 -12.97 9.64
CA LYS A 9 8.14 -12.20 10.90
C LYS A 9 8.94 -10.91 10.78
N LEU A 10 10.14 -10.98 10.20
CA LEU A 10 10.99 -9.81 9.94
C LEU A 10 10.26 -8.76 9.09
N VAL A 11 9.66 -9.17 7.97
CA VAL A 11 8.93 -8.27 7.06
C VAL A 11 7.77 -7.60 7.79
N ARG A 12 6.99 -8.36 8.58
CA ARG A 12 5.87 -7.81 9.36
C ARG A 12 6.30 -6.77 10.39
N GLN A 13 7.33 -7.09 11.17
CA GLN A 13 7.85 -6.19 12.21
C GLN A 13 8.44 -4.91 11.60
N ARG A 14 9.21 -5.03 10.52
CA ARG A 14 9.75 -3.88 9.77
C ARG A 14 8.64 -2.96 9.27
N ALA A 15 7.54 -3.52 8.77
CA ALA A 15 6.39 -2.78 8.27
C ALA A 15 5.49 -2.21 9.39
N LYS A 16 5.84 -2.40 10.68
CA LYS A 16 4.98 -2.06 11.84
C LYS A 16 3.56 -2.63 11.71
N PHE A 17 3.41 -3.80 11.08
CA PHE A 17 2.12 -4.43 10.79
C PHE A 17 1.18 -3.57 9.92
N LEU A 18 1.72 -2.63 9.14
CA LEU A 18 0.99 -1.86 8.14
C LEU A 18 1.22 -2.45 6.76
N CYS A 19 0.20 -2.44 5.91
CA CYS A 19 0.38 -2.70 4.48
C CYS A 19 1.32 -1.62 3.93
N GLU A 20 2.45 -2.00 3.35
CA GLU A 20 3.49 -1.05 2.92
C GLU A 20 3.10 -0.21 1.69
N TYR A 21 1.94 -0.51 1.08
CA TYR A 21 1.37 0.26 -0.03
C TYR A 21 0.27 1.22 0.43
N CYS A 22 -0.72 0.71 1.19
CA CYS A 22 -1.92 1.49 1.56
C CYS A 22 -1.99 1.89 3.03
N HIS A 23 -1.00 1.49 3.83
CA HIS A 23 -0.88 1.80 5.25
C HIS A 23 -2.10 1.41 6.10
N SER A 24 -2.96 0.51 5.61
CA SER A 24 -3.95 -0.18 6.45
C SER A 24 -3.24 -1.05 7.48
N SER A 25 -3.75 -1.08 8.72
CA SER A 25 -3.23 -1.96 9.78
C SER A 25 -3.69 -3.41 9.59
N GLU A 26 -2.78 -4.37 9.80
CA GLU A 26 -3.09 -5.81 9.86
C GLU A 26 -4.06 -6.11 11.01
N GLU A 27 -4.02 -5.33 12.11
CA GLU A 27 -4.96 -5.43 13.24
C GLU A 27 -6.41 -5.13 12.84
N ALA A 28 -6.62 -4.29 11.83
CA ALA A 28 -7.95 -3.96 11.33
C ALA A 28 -8.50 -5.02 10.35
N SER A 29 -7.78 -6.11 10.12
CA SER A 29 -8.13 -7.18 9.18
C SER A 29 -8.50 -8.47 9.87
N ALA A 30 -9.49 -9.19 9.32
CA ALA A 30 -9.85 -10.52 9.79
C ALA A 30 -8.83 -11.60 9.41
N ALA A 31 -7.90 -11.30 8.50
CA ALA A 31 -6.85 -12.21 8.05
C ALA A 31 -5.50 -11.52 8.05
N LEU A 32 -4.44 -12.29 8.30
CA LEU A 32 -3.07 -11.78 8.17
C LEU A 32 -2.80 -11.31 6.74
N PHE A 33 -1.95 -10.31 6.65
CA PHE A 33 -1.43 -9.79 5.39
C PHE A 33 -0.45 -10.79 4.77
N SER A 34 -0.34 -10.71 3.45
CA SER A 34 0.54 -11.53 2.65
C SER A 34 1.94 -10.92 2.58
N ILE A 35 2.94 -11.75 2.37
CA ILE A 35 4.27 -11.30 1.96
C ILE A 35 4.26 -11.21 0.45
N ASP A 36 4.34 -9.99 -0.08
CA ASP A 36 4.40 -9.70 -1.50
C ASP A 36 5.85 -9.55 -1.96
N HIS A 37 6.11 -9.91 -3.22
CA HIS A 37 7.40 -9.79 -3.89
C HIS A 37 7.40 -8.55 -4.80
N ILE A 38 8.23 -7.56 -4.47
CA ILE A 38 8.36 -6.30 -5.22
C ILE A 38 8.82 -6.56 -6.66
N ILE A 39 9.74 -7.49 -6.88
CA ILE A 39 9.91 -8.16 -8.16
C ILE A 39 9.19 -9.51 -8.03
N PRO A 40 8.08 -9.75 -8.74
CA PRO A 40 7.34 -11.00 -8.64
C PRO A 40 8.19 -12.22 -8.96
N GLN A 41 7.89 -13.37 -8.34
CA GLN A 41 8.58 -14.63 -8.63
C GLN A 41 8.44 -15.04 -10.10
N SER A 42 7.32 -14.71 -10.76
CA SER A 42 7.13 -14.94 -12.20
C SER A 42 8.14 -14.17 -13.07
N LEU A 43 8.76 -13.12 -12.52
CA LEU A 43 9.82 -12.34 -13.13
C LEU A 43 11.19 -12.61 -12.47
N LYS A 44 11.34 -13.79 -11.85
CA LYS A 44 12.56 -14.26 -11.16
C LYS A 44 12.97 -13.44 -9.94
N GLY A 45 12.02 -12.79 -9.26
CA GLY A 45 12.29 -12.15 -7.97
C GLY A 45 12.68 -13.15 -6.88
N SER A 46 13.53 -12.71 -5.96
CA SER A 46 14.06 -13.51 -4.85
C SER A 46 13.16 -13.47 -3.61
N ASP A 47 13.31 -14.46 -2.73
CA ASP A 47 12.71 -14.44 -1.38
C ASP A 47 13.57 -13.64 -0.37
N ASP A 48 14.51 -12.82 -0.86
CA ASP A 48 15.35 -11.95 -0.03
C ASP A 48 14.47 -10.88 0.64
N PRO A 49 14.62 -10.61 1.95
CA PRO A 49 13.89 -9.54 2.64
C PRO A 49 13.85 -8.17 1.92
N ASP A 50 14.87 -7.85 1.12
CA ASP A 50 14.96 -6.61 0.33
C ASP A 50 14.11 -6.62 -0.95
N ASN A 51 13.55 -7.77 -1.33
CA ASN A 51 12.54 -7.92 -2.37
C ASN A 51 11.12 -8.12 -1.82
N LEU A 52 10.95 -8.11 -0.49
CA LEU A 52 9.68 -8.45 0.15
C LEU A 52 9.01 -7.22 0.78
N ALA A 53 7.68 -7.18 0.67
CA ALA A 53 6.83 -6.18 1.32
C ALA A 53 5.65 -6.85 2.05
N LEU A 54 5.19 -6.26 3.16
CA LEU A 54 3.93 -6.65 3.77
C LEU A 54 2.77 -6.01 2.99
N ALA A 55 1.82 -6.81 2.50
CA ALA A 55 0.73 -6.33 1.69
C ALA A 55 -0.62 -6.91 2.14
N CYS A 56 -1.62 -6.05 2.30
CA CYS A 56 -2.99 -6.50 2.51
C CYS A 56 -3.51 -7.24 1.26
N GLN A 57 -4.53 -8.08 1.43
CA GLN A 57 -5.06 -8.90 0.34
C GLN A 57 -5.50 -8.07 -0.88
N ARG A 58 -6.06 -6.87 -0.66
CA ARG A 58 -6.44 -5.95 -1.76
C ARG A 58 -5.21 -5.49 -2.56
N CYS A 59 -4.21 -4.92 -1.88
CA CYS A 59 -3.02 -4.42 -2.55
C CYS A 59 -2.24 -5.53 -3.24
N ASN A 60 -2.03 -6.66 -2.56
CA ASN A 60 -1.37 -7.82 -3.13
C ASN A 60 -2.11 -8.36 -4.37
N GLY A 61 -3.44 -8.50 -4.28
CA GLY A 61 -4.27 -9.00 -5.37
C GLY A 61 -4.28 -8.08 -6.60
N TYR A 62 -4.38 -6.76 -6.41
CA TYR A 62 -4.38 -5.81 -7.54
C TYR A 62 -2.99 -5.56 -8.12
N ARG A 63 -1.96 -5.65 -7.29
CA ARG A 63 -0.58 -5.59 -7.76
C ARG A 63 -0.23 -6.83 -8.57
N TYR A 64 -0.63 -8.01 -8.10
CA TYR A 64 -0.40 -9.30 -8.77
C TYR A 64 1.07 -9.44 -9.23
N ASN A 65 1.33 -9.53 -10.53
CA ASN A 65 2.67 -9.59 -11.10
C ASN A 65 3.11 -8.28 -11.79
N PHE A 66 2.37 -7.19 -11.58
CA PHE A 66 2.71 -5.91 -12.18
C PHE A 66 3.81 -5.19 -11.41
N THR A 67 4.81 -4.71 -12.13
CA THR A 67 5.89 -3.86 -11.59
C THR A 67 5.76 -2.40 -12.01
N THR A 68 4.80 -2.08 -12.88
CA THR A 68 4.53 -0.73 -13.38
C THR A 68 3.04 -0.37 -13.33
N GLY A 69 2.76 0.94 -13.31
CA GLY A 69 1.43 1.53 -13.39
C GLY A 69 1.42 2.73 -14.33
N ILE A 70 0.24 3.16 -14.76
CA ILE A 70 0.08 4.37 -15.57
C ILE A 70 -0.27 5.52 -14.63
N ASP A 71 0.50 6.61 -14.67
CA ASP A 71 0.13 7.86 -14.05
C ASP A 71 -1.06 8.47 -14.81
N PRO A 72 -2.25 8.58 -14.18
CA PRO A 72 -3.45 9.07 -14.85
C PRO A 72 -3.33 10.50 -15.37
N ASP A 73 -2.47 11.34 -14.77
CA ASP A 73 -2.35 12.74 -15.14
C ASP A 73 -1.49 12.93 -16.41
N THR A 74 -0.47 12.09 -16.58
CA THR A 74 0.53 12.22 -17.64
C THR A 74 0.45 11.15 -18.71
N GLY A 75 -0.28 10.04 -18.43
CA GLY A 75 -0.32 8.85 -19.28
C GLY A 75 0.99 8.04 -19.30
N GLN A 76 2.00 8.44 -18.53
CA GLN A 76 3.29 7.76 -18.52
C GLN A 76 3.23 6.44 -17.73
N MET A 77 3.87 5.41 -18.28
CA MET A 77 4.09 4.16 -17.57
C MET A 77 5.31 4.29 -16.66
N LEU A 78 5.11 4.12 -15.36
CA LEU A 78 6.12 4.31 -14.33
C LEU A 78 6.26 3.05 -13.46
N PRO A 79 7.43 2.81 -12.84
CA PRO A 79 7.56 1.81 -11.79
C PRO A 79 6.56 2.06 -10.66
N LEU A 80 6.02 0.97 -10.10
CA LEU A 80 5.22 1.06 -8.88
C LEU A 80 6.12 1.40 -7.69
N PHE A 81 5.51 2.01 -6.66
CA PHE A 81 6.18 2.36 -5.42
C PHE A 81 6.91 1.16 -4.81
N ASN A 82 8.16 1.37 -4.44
CA ASN A 82 9.03 0.38 -3.81
C ASN A 82 9.34 0.80 -2.36
N PRO A 83 8.74 0.16 -1.34
CA PRO A 83 8.95 0.51 0.07
C PRO A 83 10.36 0.20 0.60
N ARG A 84 11.21 -0.44 -0.21
CA ARG A 84 12.63 -0.70 0.11
C ARG A 84 13.55 0.41 -0.36
N GLN A 85 13.11 1.24 -1.31
CA GLN A 85 13.91 2.28 -1.94
C GLN A 85 13.31 3.69 -1.78
N GLN A 86 12.03 3.78 -1.44
CA GLN A 86 11.28 5.03 -1.43
C GLN A 86 10.58 5.23 -0.09
N LYS A 87 10.48 6.48 0.37
CA LYS A 87 9.69 6.84 1.55
C LYS A 87 8.25 7.07 1.15
N TRP A 88 7.30 6.51 1.90
CA TRP A 88 5.88 6.63 1.57
C TRP A 88 5.43 8.10 1.49
N SER A 89 5.88 8.95 2.43
CA SER A 89 5.55 10.38 2.50
C SER A 89 6.07 11.24 1.35
N ASP A 90 7.03 10.74 0.56
CA ASP A 90 7.51 11.44 -0.64
C ASP A 90 6.58 11.20 -1.85
N HIS A 91 5.72 10.19 -1.77
CA HIS A 91 4.86 9.76 -2.86
C HIS A 91 3.37 9.87 -2.55
N PHE A 92 3.00 9.82 -1.27
CA PHE A 92 1.62 9.78 -0.83
C PHE A 92 1.36 10.69 0.36
N ILE A 93 0.12 11.16 0.45
CA ILE A 93 -0.42 11.87 1.60
C ILE A 93 -1.87 11.42 1.83
N TRP A 94 -2.33 11.41 3.08
CA TRP A 94 -3.76 11.24 3.35
C TRP A 94 -4.53 12.53 3.06
N SER A 95 -5.76 12.38 2.57
CA SER A 95 -6.73 13.49 2.55
C SER A 95 -6.94 14.06 3.95
N GLY A 96 -7.42 15.30 4.06
CA GLY A 96 -7.59 15.96 5.36
C GLY A 96 -8.56 15.23 6.30
N ASP A 97 -9.53 14.49 5.76
CA ASP A 97 -10.43 13.61 6.52
C ASP A 97 -9.81 12.24 6.88
N GLY A 98 -8.61 11.93 6.39
CA GLY A 98 -7.88 10.69 6.63
C GLY A 98 -8.47 9.47 5.92
N LEU A 99 -9.31 9.63 4.88
CA LEU A 99 -10.01 8.50 4.27
C LEU A 99 -9.42 8.04 2.93
N LYS A 100 -8.76 8.95 2.20
CA LYS A 100 -8.20 8.70 0.88
C LYS A 100 -6.69 8.89 0.87
N ILE A 101 -6.00 8.07 0.08
CA ILE A 101 -4.58 8.22 -0.26
C ILE A 101 -4.48 9.04 -1.54
N ILE A 102 -3.73 10.13 -1.50
CA ILE A 102 -3.48 11.01 -2.64
C ILE A 102 -2.03 10.80 -3.09
N GLY A 103 -1.83 10.44 -4.35
CA GLY A 103 -0.50 10.38 -4.95
C GLY A 103 0.00 11.80 -5.26
N ILE A 104 1.07 12.23 -4.60
CA ILE A 104 1.64 13.58 -4.75
C ILE A 104 2.86 13.62 -5.69
N SER A 105 3.32 12.47 -6.15
CA SER A 105 4.29 12.32 -7.23
C SER A 105 3.74 11.43 -8.34
N SER A 106 4.39 11.42 -9.51
CA SER A 106 3.97 10.58 -10.64
C SER A 106 3.99 9.08 -10.30
N VAL A 107 5.01 8.61 -9.56
CA VAL A 107 5.06 7.23 -9.03
C VAL A 107 3.91 6.97 -8.05
N GLY A 108 3.60 7.93 -7.17
CA GLY A 108 2.50 7.82 -6.23
C GLY A 108 1.15 7.69 -6.94
N ARG A 109 0.89 8.53 -7.94
CA ARG A 109 -0.35 8.46 -8.74
C ARG A 109 -0.44 7.18 -9.56
N ALA A 110 0.65 6.78 -10.23
CA ALA A 110 0.71 5.52 -10.97
C ALA A 110 0.44 4.30 -10.07
N THR A 111 0.99 4.31 -8.86
CA THR A 111 0.79 3.26 -7.85
C THR A 111 -0.64 3.27 -7.32
N SER A 112 -1.16 4.45 -6.96
CA SER A 112 -2.53 4.60 -6.46
C SER A 112 -3.55 4.12 -7.47
N ASN A 113 -3.35 4.49 -8.73
CA ASN A 113 -4.16 4.05 -9.86
C ASN A 113 -3.99 2.54 -10.14
N ARG A 114 -2.78 1.97 -10.12
CA ARG A 114 -2.61 0.52 -10.35
C ARG A 114 -3.27 -0.32 -9.26
N LEU A 115 -3.01 0.00 -8.00
CA LEU A 115 -3.48 -0.79 -6.85
C LEU A 115 -4.87 -0.39 -6.36
N ASP A 116 -5.52 0.58 -6.99
CA ASP A 116 -6.84 1.07 -6.59
C ASP A 116 -6.94 1.34 -5.08
N LEU A 117 -5.98 2.14 -4.57
CA LEU A 117 -5.76 2.32 -3.13
C LEU A 117 -6.97 2.93 -2.40
N ASN A 118 -7.84 3.61 -3.14
CA ASN A 118 -9.08 4.23 -2.67
C ASN A 118 -10.35 3.49 -3.10
N ASP A 119 -10.21 2.37 -3.82
CA ASP A 119 -11.31 1.51 -4.23
C ASP A 119 -12.34 2.20 -5.12
N GLU A 120 -11.85 2.98 -6.08
CA GLU A 120 -12.67 3.76 -7.00
C GLU A 120 -13.19 2.91 -8.16
N ARG A 121 -12.64 1.70 -8.38
CA ARG A 121 -13.01 0.84 -9.51
C ARG A 121 -13.52 -0.55 -9.13
N HIS A 122 -13.05 -1.16 -8.04
CA HIS A 122 -13.30 -2.59 -7.81
C HIS A 122 -14.43 -2.91 -6.81
N ASN A 123 -14.49 -2.24 -5.65
CA ASN A 123 -15.43 -2.63 -4.59
C ASN A 123 -16.23 -1.45 -4.01
N GLU A 124 -16.66 -0.53 -4.86
CA GLU A 124 -17.62 0.54 -4.50
C GLU A 124 -17.19 1.36 -3.26
N GLY A 125 -15.90 1.72 -3.18
CA GLY A 125 -15.36 2.50 -2.06
C GLY A 125 -15.37 1.77 -0.71
N SER A 126 -15.42 0.43 -0.69
CA SER A 126 -15.48 -0.37 0.55
C SER A 126 -14.36 -0.02 1.54
N ILE A 127 -13.13 0.20 1.05
CA ILE A 127 -12.00 0.55 1.92
C ILE A 127 -12.18 1.93 2.55
N VAL A 128 -12.73 2.90 1.82
CA VAL A 128 -13.01 4.25 2.33
C VAL A 128 -14.10 4.18 3.41
N LYS A 129 -15.14 3.36 3.19
CA LYS A 129 -16.19 3.07 4.18
C LYS A 129 -15.60 2.43 5.44
N ALA A 130 -14.64 1.50 5.30
CA ALA A 130 -13.97 0.84 6.41
C ALA A 130 -13.05 1.81 7.19
N ARG A 131 -12.22 2.59 6.49
CA ARG A 131 -11.35 3.62 7.10
C ARG A 131 -12.12 4.62 7.96
N ARG A 132 -13.35 4.99 7.55
CA ARG A 132 -14.24 5.84 8.36
C ARG A 132 -14.56 5.22 9.73
N LEU A 133 -14.69 3.90 9.82
CA LEU A 133 -14.91 3.19 11.09
C LEU A 133 -13.60 3.03 11.86
N TRP A 134 -12.50 2.69 11.18
CA TRP A 134 -11.18 2.56 11.80
C TRP A 134 -10.68 3.87 12.41
N LEU A 135 -11.02 5.01 11.79
CA LEU A 135 -10.72 6.34 12.32
C LEU A 135 -11.42 6.58 13.66
N LYS A 136 -12.68 6.13 13.82
CA LYS A 136 -13.37 6.19 15.12
C LYS A 136 -12.74 5.27 16.17
N GLY A 137 -12.14 4.17 15.73
CA GLY A 137 -11.42 3.23 16.59
C GLY A 137 -9.99 3.65 16.93
N GLY A 138 -9.48 4.75 16.36
CA GLY A 138 -8.09 5.19 16.57
C GLY A 138 -7.03 4.35 15.85
N TRP A 139 -7.42 3.47 14.93
CA TRP A 139 -6.48 2.62 14.16
C TRP A 139 -6.02 3.26 12.85
N HIS A 140 -6.57 4.42 12.48
CA HIS A 140 -6.40 4.99 11.15
C HIS A 140 -6.59 6.52 11.11
N PRO A 141 -5.83 7.24 10.27
CA PRO A 141 -4.58 6.84 9.62
C PRO A 141 -3.46 6.58 10.64
N PRO A 142 -2.32 5.99 10.23
CA PRO A 142 -1.11 6.03 11.05
C PRO A 142 -0.73 7.46 11.43
N ASP A 143 -0.21 7.65 12.65
CA ASP A 143 0.10 8.99 13.18
C ASP A 143 1.31 9.63 12.51
N GLU A 144 2.27 8.82 12.06
CA GLU A 144 3.48 9.28 11.38
C GLU A 144 3.22 9.68 9.91
N ASP A 145 2.07 9.32 9.35
CA ASP A 145 1.78 9.60 7.95
C ASP A 145 1.33 11.06 7.75
N PRO A 146 1.83 11.74 6.70
CA PRO A 146 1.40 13.09 6.40
C PRO A 146 -0.07 13.12 6.01
N ARG A 147 -0.75 14.20 6.40
CA ARG A 147 -2.16 14.47 6.07
C ARG A 147 -2.29 15.89 5.53
N GLN A 148 -3.15 16.09 4.55
CA GLN A 148 -3.50 17.44 4.12
C GLN A 148 -4.10 18.24 5.28
N VAL A 149 -3.84 19.54 5.32
CA VAL A 149 -4.51 20.44 6.26
C VAL A 149 -6.00 20.42 5.93
N LYS A 150 -6.86 20.28 6.94
CA LYS A 150 -8.31 20.46 6.74
C LYS A 150 -8.55 21.95 6.43
N GLU A 151 -8.93 22.24 5.19
CA GLU A 151 -9.53 23.52 4.86
C GLU A 151 -10.93 23.54 5.51
N PHE A 152 -11.20 24.57 6.32
CA PHE A 152 -12.45 24.78 7.05
C PHE A 152 -13.42 25.64 6.23
#